data_AF-A0A2E5PTR6-F1
#
_entry.id   AF-A0A2E5PTR6-F1
#
_cell.length_a   1.000
_cell.length_b   1.000
_cell.length_c   1.000
_cell.angle_alpha   90.00
_cell.angle_beta   90.00
_cell.angle_gamma   90.00
#
_symmetry.space_group_name_H-M   'P 1'
#
loop_
_entity.id
_entity.type
_entity.pdbx_description
1 polymer ?
#
loop_
_entity_poly.entity_id
_entity_poly.type
_entity_poly.pdbx_seq_one_letter_code
_entity_poly.pdbx_strand_id
1 'polypeptide(L)'
;MQRNILTILLFWVLLTFPVFAEEVELELKLGLVKIMRAGQVMIFSEKGSKIPLQLKDQVQTGASSKALIRLPKKDETIQLGSRSFFGLDNLTEDQTKVSLLTGKGQFKVTPKISARKTIRRKGRKRDRFKIRTVTAVVGVRGTEFVLGASGSQTNLLTITGLVTIAPIEAPDIEVEVPENQASQVRQGLAPTPPVPIAPEIQEQIVQDDSPQVFNVVDYPPAPTIEKAREEQQSKQQESDNKEDSHEKEETEKEETVGEKESPLTQEPKLEELPLDLNSLEEVQEQLEKTKEEVIEKDRQKILELNIERE
;
A
#
# COMPACT_ATOMS: atom_id res chain seq x y z
N MET A 1 51.90 22.83 -25.62
CA MET A 1 50.46 22.93 -25.96
C MET A 1 49.75 21.58 -26.17
N GLN A 2 50.42 20.51 -26.60
CA GLN A 2 49.73 19.24 -26.93
C GLN A 2 49.32 18.36 -25.73
N ARG A 3 49.93 18.50 -24.55
CA ARG A 3 49.56 17.71 -23.35
C ARG A 3 48.22 18.08 -22.72
N ASN A 4 47.69 19.29 -22.97
CA ASN A 4 46.40 19.73 -22.44
C ASN A 4 45.22 19.39 -23.36
N ILE A 5 45.47 19.10 -24.64
CA ILE A 5 44.41 18.75 -25.60
C ILE A 5 43.95 17.30 -25.37
N LEU A 6 44.88 16.41 -25.02
CA LEU A 6 44.57 15.01 -24.72
C LEU A 6 43.75 14.85 -23.42
N THR A 7 43.99 15.69 -22.42
CA THR A 7 43.21 15.67 -21.16
C THR A 7 41.79 16.21 -21.35
N ILE A 8 41.60 17.21 -22.21
CA ILE A 8 40.27 17.74 -22.55
C ILE A 8 39.46 16.72 -23.36
N LEU A 9 40.10 15.97 -24.26
CA LEU A 9 39.44 14.93 -25.06
C LEU A 9 39.05 13.71 -24.21
N LEU A 10 39.87 13.34 -23.21
CA LEU A 10 39.54 12.30 -22.23
C LEU A 10 38.36 12.71 -21.31
N PHE A 11 38.25 14.00 -20.97
CA PHE A 11 37.16 14.54 -20.16
C PHE A 11 35.81 14.57 -20.91
N TRP A 12 35.84 14.69 -22.24
CA TRP A 12 34.63 14.66 -23.08
C TRP A 12 34.08 13.24 -23.29
N VAL A 13 34.96 12.23 -23.30
CA VAL A 13 34.57 10.80 -23.39
C VAL A 13 34.01 10.27 -22.06
N LEU A 14 34.35 10.88 -20.92
CA LEU A 14 33.81 10.48 -19.61
C LEU A 14 32.38 10.99 -19.32
N LEU A 15 31.81 11.86 -20.17
CA LEU A 15 30.48 12.44 -19.96
C LEU A 15 29.35 11.79 -20.78
N THR A 16 29.67 10.76 -21.58
CA THR A 16 28.66 9.98 -22.31
C THR A 16 28.31 8.70 -21.56
N PHE A 17 27.90 8.81 -20.29
CA PHE A 17 27.20 7.70 -19.67
C PHE A 17 25.78 7.66 -20.26
N PRO A 18 25.32 6.55 -20.86
CA PRO A 18 23.93 6.42 -21.21
C PRO A 18 23.13 6.47 -19.91
N VAL A 19 22.35 7.53 -19.73
CA VAL A 19 21.31 7.56 -18.71
C VAL A 19 20.24 6.59 -19.18
N PHE A 20 20.27 5.36 -18.68
CA PHE A 20 19.16 4.43 -18.84
C PHE A 20 17.97 5.02 -18.09
N ALA A 21 17.09 5.72 -18.80
CA ALA A 21 15.79 6.06 -18.28
C ALA A 21 14.99 4.76 -18.17
N GLU A 22 14.74 4.30 -16.94
CA GLU A 22 13.74 3.28 -16.66
C GLU A 22 12.36 3.90 -16.98
N GLU A 23 11.90 3.69 -18.21
CA GLU A 23 10.60 4.16 -18.67
C GLU A 23 9.52 3.10 -18.45
N VAL A 24 8.29 3.54 -18.19
CA VAL A 24 7.15 2.62 -18.09
C VAL A 24 6.81 2.15 -19.50
N GLU A 25 6.79 0.85 -19.75
CA GLU A 25 6.51 0.32 -21.08
C GLU A 25 5.05 -0.15 -21.18
N LEU A 26 4.36 0.27 -22.24
CA LEU A 26 3.08 -0.28 -22.66
C LEU A 26 3.27 -1.20 -23.86
N GLU A 27 2.85 -2.45 -23.72
CA GLU A 27 2.81 -3.45 -24.80
C GLU A 27 1.35 -3.63 -25.27
N LEU A 28 1.07 -3.32 -26.54
CA LEU A 28 -0.25 -3.51 -27.14
C LEU A 28 -0.45 -4.99 -27.51
N LYS A 29 -1.26 -5.73 -26.74
CA LYS A 29 -1.52 -7.16 -27.03
C LYS A 29 -2.54 -7.36 -28.14
N LEU A 30 -3.56 -6.50 -28.20
CA LEU A 30 -4.68 -6.62 -29.15
C LEU A 30 -5.36 -5.26 -29.34
N GLY A 31 -5.80 -4.98 -30.57
CA GLY A 31 -6.72 -3.89 -30.87
C GLY A 31 -6.03 -2.54 -31.05
N LEU A 32 -6.57 -1.50 -30.42
CA LEU A 32 -6.13 -0.12 -30.59
C LEU A 32 -5.94 0.55 -29.23
N VAL A 33 -4.88 1.33 -29.11
CA VAL A 33 -4.60 2.17 -27.95
C VAL A 33 -4.37 3.60 -28.41
N LYS A 34 -4.99 4.55 -27.71
CA LYS A 34 -4.72 5.98 -27.84
C LYS A 34 -3.94 6.43 -26.62
N ILE A 35 -2.86 7.17 -26.84
CA ILE A 35 -2.07 7.78 -25.78
C ILE A 35 -2.20 9.28 -25.93
N MET A 36 -2.62 9.94 -24.85
CA MET A 36 -2.74 11.39 -24.78
C MET A 36 -1.59 11.93 -23.93
N ARG A 37 -0.73 12.72 -24.55
CA ARG A 37 0.48 13.29 -23.95
C ARG A 37 0.50 14.79 -24.18
N ALA A 38 0.43 15.58 -23.11
CA ALA A 38 0.46 17.04 -23.19
C ALA A 38 -0.50 17.64 -24.25
N GLY A 39 -1.70 17.05 -24.38
CA GLY A 39 -2.72 17.45 -25.36
C GLY A 39 -2.58 16.86 -26.77
N GLN A 40 -1.48 16.17 -27.08
CA GLN A 40 -1.30 15.42 -28.32
C GLN A 40 -1.86 14.02 -28.20
N VAL A 41 -2.54 13.55 -29.26
CA VAL A 41 -3.11 12.20 -29.31
C VAL A 41 -2.29 11.35 -30.28
N MET A 42 -1.69 10.28 -29.77
CA MET A 42 -0.99 9.26 -30.54
C MET A 42 -1.85 7.99 -30.58
N ILE A 43 -1.94 7.33 -31.73
CA ILE A 43 -2.77 6.14 -31.90
C ILE A 43 -1.89 4.99 -32.38
N PHE A 44 -2.01 3.85 -31.71
CA PHE A 44 -1.28 2.63 -32.01
C PHE A 44 -2.27 1.49 -32.20
N SER A 45 -2.06 0.68 -33.25
CA SER A 45 -2.92 -0.46 -33.59
C SER A 45 -2.14 -1.72 -33.93
N GLU A 46 -0.81 -1.64 -33.94
CA GLU A 46 0.04 -2.78 -34.26
C GLU A 46 0.22 -3.67 -33.02
N LYS A 47 -0.05 -4.95 -33.18
CA LYS A 47 0.08 -5.93 -32.11
C LYS A 47 1.57 -6.12 -31.77
N GLY A 48 1.89 -6.07 -30.49
CA GLY A 48 3.23 -6.20 -29.96
C GLY A 48 4.02 -4.89 -29.91
N SER A 49 3.43 -3.76 -30.34
CA SER A 49 4.07 -2.45 -30.19
C SER A 49 4.38 -2.17 -28.73
N LYS A 50 5.66 -1.90 -28.46
CA LYS A 50 6.16 -1.43 -27.17
C LYS A 50 6.28 0.08 -27.23
N ILE A 51 5.54 0.76 -26.36
CA ILE A 51 5.41 2.21 -26.37
C ILE A 51 5.81 2.72 -24.99
N PRO A 52 6.83 3.59 -24.88
CA PRO A 52 7.20 4.19 -23.60
C PRO A 52 6.14 5.20 -23.15
N LEU A 53 5.69 5.05 -21.92
CA LEU A 53 4.81 5.95 -21.21
C LEU A 53 5.62 6.92 -20.35
N GLN A 54 5.20 8.17 -20.37
CA GLN A 54 5.72 9.25 -19.57
C GLN A 54 4.75 9.57 -18.42
N LEU A 55 5.26 10.25 -17.39
CA LEU A 55 4.42 10.76 -16.32
C LEU A 55 3.34 11.68 -16.90
N LYS A 56 2.12 11.56 -16.36
CA LYS A 56 0.88 12.24 -16.79
C LYS A 56 0.33 11.80 -18.14
N ASP A 57 0.88 10.76 -18.76
CA ASP A 57 0.25 10.16 -19.93
C ASP A 57 -1.09 9.53 -19.55
N GLN A 58 -2.05 9.67 -20.46
CA GLN A 58 -3.35 9.01 -20.36
C GLN A 58 -3.49 8.01 -21.51
N VAL A 59 -3.86 6.80 -21.18
CA VAL A 59 -3.99 5.67 -22.08
C VAL A 59 -5.46 5.28 -22.19
N GLN A 60 -5.98 5.24 -23.41
CA GLN A 60 -7.32 4.80 -23.70
C GLN A 60 -7.28 3.57 -24.62
N THR A 61 -7.81 2.44 -24.16
CA THR A 61 -7.96 1.24 -24.99
C THR A 61 -9.27 1.29 -25.78
N GLY A 62 -9.24 0.80 -27.02
CA GLY A 62 -10.40 0.68 -27.88
C GLY A 62 -11.37 -0.43 -27.47
N ALA A 63 -12.37 -0.67 -28.31
CA ALA A 63 -13.19 -1.88 -28.21
C ALA A 63 -12.34 -3.11 -28.54
N SER A 64 -12.61 -4.24 -27.87
CA SER A 64 -11.89 -5.51 -28.06
C SER A 64 -10.36 -5.33 -28.08
N SER A 65 -9.86 -4.49 -27.17
CA SER A 65 -8.45 -4.12 -27.08
C SER A 65 -7.90 -4.57 -25.74
N LYS A 66 -6.64 -5.00 -25.72
CA LYS A 66 -5.92 -5.39 -24.49
C LYS A 66 -4.52 -4.78 -24.52
N ALA A 67 -4.13 -4.15 -23.42
CA ALA A 67 -2.80 -3.58 -23.26
C ALA A 67 -2.17 -4.08 -21.96
N LEU A 68 -0.85 -4.28 -21.96
CA LEU A 68 -0.08 -4.65 -20.78
C LEU A 68 0.91 -3.54 -20.49
N ILE A 69 0.80 -2.94 -19.32
CA ILE A 69 1.75 -1.93 -18.83
C ILE A 69 2.69 -2.63 -17.84
N ARG A 70 4.00 -2.44 -18.03
CA ARG A 70 5.05 -2.92 -17.12
C ARG A 70 5.71 -1.73 -16.46
N LEU A 71 5.72 -1.74 -15.13
CA LEU A 71 6.43 -0.72 -14.35
C LEU A 71 7.88 -1.17 -14.11
N PRO A 72 8.86 -0.29 -14.33
CA PRO A 72 10.26 -0.69 -14.48
C PRO A 72 10.90 -1.24 -13.19
N LYS A 73 10.53 -0.72 -12.02
CA LYS A 73 11.26 -0.97 -10.76
C LYS A 73 10.85 -2.21 -9.95
N LYS A 74 9.66 -2.78 -10.20
CA LYS A 74 8.99 -3.65 -9.19
C LYS A 74 8.33 -4.89 -9.77
N ASP A 75 8.58 -5.22 -11.04
CA ASP A 75 7.85 -6.29 -11.75
C ASP A 75 6.32 -6.17 -11.60
N GLU A 76 5.83 -4.93 -11.43
CA GLU A 76 4.41 -4.65 -11.31
C GLU A 76 3.84 -4.61 -12.72
N THR A 77 2.74 -5.35 -12.93
CA THR A 77 2.08 -5.40 -14.22
C THR A 77 0.63 -4.97 -14.10
N ILE A 78 0.18 -4.22 -15.10
CA ILE A 78 -1.19 -3.72 -15.20
C ILE A 78 -1.72 -4.14 -16.56
N GLN A 79 -2.67 -5.06 -16.57
CA GLN A 79 -3.36 -5.48 -17.78
C GLN A 79 -4.67 -4.72 -17.91
N LEU A 80 -4.77 -3.88 -18.94
CA LEU A 80 -5.96 -3.12 -19.26
C LEU A 80 -6.86 -3.91 -20.22
N GLY A 81 -8.14 -3.98 -19.88
CA GLY A 81 -9.19 -4.53 -20.71
C GLY A 81 -9.65 -3.56 -21.81
N SER A 82 -10.83 -3.87 -22.37
CA SER A 82 -11.44 -3.08 -23.43
C SER A 82 -12.11 -1.82 -22.88
N ARG A 83 -12.08 -0.72 -23.65
CA ARG A 83 -12.69 0.58 -23.27
C ARG A 83 -12.22 1.10 -21.92
N SER A 84 -10.96 0.83 -21.58
CA SER A 84 -10.33 1.29 -20.35
C SER A 84 -9.68 2.65 -20.57
N PHE A 85 -9.79 3.51 -19.57
CA PHE A 85 -9.10 4.79 -19.51
C PHE A 85 -8.20 4.80 -18.28
N PHE A 86 -6.90 4.76 -18.51
CA PHE A 86 -5.87 4.67 -17.50
C PHE A 86 -5.00 5.92 -17.51
N GLY A 87 -4.59 6.40 -16.34
CA GLY A 87 -3.69 7.53 -16.18
C GLY A 87 -2.49 7.18 -15.31
N LEU A 88 -1.29 7.59 -15.74
CA LEU A 88 -0.07 7.47 -14.94
C LEU A 88 0.20 8.79 -14.22
N ASP A 89 -0.28 8.94 -12.99
CA ASP A 89 -0.24 10.22 -12.29
C ASP A 89 1.11 10.49 -11.64
N ASN A 90 1.66 9.51 -10.91
CA ASN A 90 2.94 9.64 -10.21
C ASN A 90 3.66 8.30 -10.10
N LEU A 91 4.97 8.31 -10.34
CA LEU A 91 5.84 7.15 -10.20
C LEU A 91 7.13 7.57 -9.48
N THR A 92 7.18 7.28 -8.18
CA THR A 92 8.35 7.47 -7.33
C THR A 92 8.68 6.18 -6.60
N GLU A 93 9.83 6.12 -5.93
CA GLU A 93 10.22 4.93 -5.17
C GLU A 93 9.27 4.65 -3.99
N ASP A 94 8.79 5.72 -3.37
CA ASP A 94 7.91 5.68 -2.21
C ASP A 94 6.44 5.54 -2.57
N GLN A 95 6.01 6.15 -3.69
CA GLN A 95 4.61 6.16 -4.10
C GLN A 95 4.43 5.97 -5.61
N THR A 96 3.59 5.00 -5.97
CA THR A 96 2.99 4.82 -7.29
C THR A 96 1.53 5.25 -7.19
N LYS A 97 1.13 6.25 -7.98
CA LYS A 97 -0.27 6.69 -8.10
C LYS A 97 -0.69 6.57 -9.54
N VAL A 98 -1.75 5.81 -9.76
CA VAL A 98 -2.35 5.61 -11.07
C VAL A 98 -3.85 5.86 -10.98
N SER A 99 -4.46 6.17 -12.10
CA SER A 99 -5.89 6.37 -12.21
C SER A 99 -6.51 5.37 -13.18
N LEU A 100 -7.68 4.85 -12.83
CA LEU A 100 -8.52 4.05 -13.71
C LEU A 100 -9.91 4.69 -13.74
N LEU A 101 -10.16 5.53 -14.73
CA LEU A 101 -11.40 6.31 -14.80
C LEU A 101 -12.58 5.46 -15.28
N THR A 102 -12.32 4.52 -16.19
CA THR A 102 -13.31 3.59 -16.71
C THR A 102 -12.65 2.30 -17.18
N GLY A 103 -13.43 1.23 -17.26
CA GLY A 103 -13.04 -0.07 -17.81
C GLY A 103 -12.53 -1.03 -16.74
N LYS A 104 -11.82 -2.07 -17.19
CA LYS A 104 -11.26 -3.11 -16.32
C LYS A 104 -9.74 -3.03 -16.34
N GLY A 105 -9.13 -3.23 -15.17
CA GLY A 105 -7.70 -3.46 -15.02
C GLY A 105 -7.43 -4.65 -14.10
N GLN A 106 -6.56 -5.55 -14.51
CA GLN A 106 -5.95 -6.54 -13.62
C GLN A 106 -4.57 -6.03 -13.22
N PHE A 107 -4.34 -5.98 -11.91
CA PHE A 107 -3.14 -5.40 -11.32
C PHE A 107 -2.42 -6.49 -10.56
N LYS A 108 -1.14 -6.67 -10.87
CA LYS A 108 -0.24 -7.53 -10.13
C LYS A 108 0.84 -6.66 -9.50
N VAL A 109 0.73 -6.47 -8.19
CA VAL A 109 1.66 -5.66 -7.41
C VAL A 109 2.47 -6.57 -6.52
N THR A 110 3.80 -6.51 -6.62
CA THR A 110 4.67 -7.37 -5.81
C THR A 110 4.88 -6.77 -4.40
N PRO A 111 4.81 -7.58 -3.33
CA PRO A 111 5.16 -7.10 -2.00
C PRO A 111 6.66 -6.83 -1.91
N LYS A 112 7.06 -5.61 -1.57
CA LYS A 112 8.46 -5.35 -1.22
C LYS A 112 8.76 -6.00 0.12
N ILE A 113 9.49 -7.11 0.10
CA ILE A 113 10.16 -7.66 1.28
C ILE A 113 11.27 -6.67 1.63
N SER A 114 10.95 -5.66 2.47
CA SER A 114 12.03 -4.83 3.01
C SER A 114 12.75 -5.66 4.06
N ALA A 115 13.91 -6.21 3.72
CA ALA A 115 14.81 -6.95 4.61
C ALA A 115 15.28 -6.16 5.85
N ARG A 116 14.83 -4.92 6.02
CA ARG A 116 15.09 -4.09 7.19
C ARG A 116 13.89 -4.12 8.14
N LYS A 117 13.79 -5.20 8.92
CA LYS A 117 13.06 -5.24 10.20
C LYS A 117 13.88 -4.40 11.19
N THR A 118 13.82 -3.08 11.06
CA THR A 118 14.54 -2.20 11.99
C THR A 118 13.74 -0.94 12.17
N ILE A 119 13.04 -0.91 13.32
CA ILE A 119 12.53 0.26 14.02
C ILE A 119 11.59 1.12 13.16
N ARG A 120 10.30 0.77 13.13
CA ARG A 120 9.26 1.69 12.64
C ARG A 120 8.28 2.01 13.75
N ARG A 121 8.36 3.27 14.16
CA ARG A 121 7.46 4.01 15.06
C ARG A 121 5.99 3.67 14.77
N LYS A 122 5.19 3.59 15.84
CA LYS A 122 3.72 3.51 15.89
C LYS A 122 3.11 4.58 14.97
N GLY A 123 2.91 4.25 13.71
CA GLY A 123 2.45 5.15 12.67
C GLY A 123 1.95 4.35 11.47
N ARG A 124 0.72 4.65 11.03
CA ARG A 124 -0.03 3.96 9.97
C ARG A 124 0.89 3.63 8.78
N LYS A 125 1.07 2.35 8.48
CA LYS A 125 1.92 1.88 7.37
C LYS A 125 1.32 2.42 6.07
N ARG A 126 1.98 3.38 5.42
CA ARG A 126 1.45 4.04 4.21
C ARG A 126 1.43 3.07 3.04
N ASP A 127 0.27 2.96 2.38
CA ASP A 127 0.16 2.29 1.08
C ASP A 127 0.97 3.04 0.04
N ARG A 128 1.88 2.30 -0.59
CA ARG A 128 2.79 2.83 -1.61
C ARG A 128 2.17 2.79 -2.99
N PHE A 129 1.26 1.86 -3.25
CA PHE A 129 0.56 1.78 -4.53
C PHE A 129 -0.89 2.20 -4.31
N LYS A 130 -1.31 3.26 -4.99
CA LYS A 130 -2.66 3.80 -4.88
C LYS A 130 -3.29 3.91 -6.26
N ILE A 131 -4.51 3.42 -6.38
CA ILE A 131 -5.33 3.58 -7.57
C ILE A 131 -6.46 4.53 -7.26
N ARG A 132 -6.67 5.52 -8.12
CA ARG A 132 -7.81 6.42 -8.06
C ARG A 132 -8.80 6.06 -9.15
N THR A 133 -10.04 5.79 -8.78
CA THR A 133 -11.17 5.75 -9.72
C THR A 133 -12.01 7.01 -9.56
N VAL A 134 -13.14 7.08 -10.29
CA VAL A 134 -14.10 8.18 -10.15
C VAL A 134 -14.78 8.16 -8.78
N THR A 135 -15.06 6.97 -8.24
CA THR A 135 -15.84 6.82 -6.99
C THR A 135 -15.00 6.43 -5.78
N ALA A 136 -13.83 5.81 -5.96
CA ALA A 136 -13.05 5.22 -4.88
C ALA A 136 -11.54 5.45 -5.03
N VAL A 137 -10.84 5.33 -3.90
CA VAL A 137 -9.39 5.20 -3.81
C VAL A 137 -9.08 3.81 -3.27
N VAL A 138 -8.20 3.10 -3.97
CA VAL A 138 -7.79 1.74 -3.63
C VAL A 138 -6.32 1.76 -3.21
N GLY A 139 -6.05 1.34 -1.98
CA GLY A 139 -4.71 1.17 -1.44
C GLY A 139 -4.25 -0.28 -1.56
N VAL A 140 -3.05 -0.46 -2.07
CA VAL A 140 -2.57 -1.77 -2.51
C VAL A 140 -1.20 -2.04 -1.91
N ARG A 141 -1.07 -3.21 -1.30
CA ARG A 141 0.17 -3.65 -0.68
C ARG A 141 0.52 -5.08 -1.08
N GLY A 142 1.16 -5.22 -2.23
CA GLY A 142 1.73 -6.49 -2.66
C GLY A 142 0.66 -7.56 -2.90
N THR A 143 -0.28 -7.24 -3.78
CA THR A 143 -1.47 -8.04 -4.06
C THR A 143 -1.69 -8.22 -5.54
N GLU A 144 -2.41 -9.27 -5.90
CA GLU A 144 -3.01 -9.42 -7.22
C GLU A 144 -4.52 -9.25 -7.12
N PHE A 145 -5.08 -8.35 -7.92
CA PHE A 145 -6.49 -8.01 -7.86
C PHE A 145 -7.00 -7.51 -9.21
N VAL A 146 -8.31 -7.55 -9.34
CA VAL A 146 -9.04 -7.06 -10.51
C VAL A 146 -9.92 -5.89 -10.08
N LEU A 147 -9.80 -4.79 -10.80
CA LEU A 147 -10.58 -3.58 -10.58
C LEU A 147 -11.46 -3.30 -11.81
N GLY A 148 -12.76 -3.19 -11.59
CA GLY A 148 -13.73 -2.72 -12.57
C GLY A 148 -14.20 -1.32 -12.20
N ALA A 149 -13.88 -0.33 -13.02
CA ALA A 149 -14.38 1.03 -12.87
C ALA A 149 -15.49 1.28 -13.89
N SER A 150 -16.68 1.56 -13.39
CA SER A 150 -17.79 2.14 -14.14
C SER A 150 -18.02 3.57 -13.64
N GLY A 151 -18.53 4.47 -14.49
CA GLY A 151 -18.65 5.90 -14.14
C GLY A 151 -19.41 6.19 -12.85
N SER A 152 -20.26 5.28 -12.37
CA SER A 152 -21.06 5.41 -11.14
C SER A 152 -20.67 4.43 -10.02
N GLN A 153 -19.82 3.43 -10.29
CA GLN A 153 -19.47 2.39 -9.32
C GLN A 153 -18.09 1.78 -9.59
N THR A 154 -17.38 1.44 -8.53
CA THR A 154 -16.11 0.72 -8.58
C THR A 154 -16.31 -0.65 -7.94
N ASN A 155 -15.94 -1.70 -8.66
CA ASN A 155 -15.95 -3.07 -8.20
C ASN A 155 -14.51 -3.55 -8.05
N LEU A 156 -14.23 -4.22 -6.93
CA LEU A 156 -12.92 -4.74 -6.60
C LEU A 156 -13.05 -6.23 -6.29
N LEU A 157 -12.18 -7.06 -6.87
CA LEU A 157 -11.97 -8.46 -6.51
C LEU A 157 -10.50 -8.65 -6.16
N THR A 158 -10.22 -9.15 -4.96
CA THR A 158 -8.85 -9.49 -4.54
C THR A 158 -8.58 -10.97 -4.83
N ILE A 159 -7.55 -11.28 -5.60
CA ILE A 159 -7.12 -12.66 -5.87
C ILE A 159 -6.14 -13.10 -4.77
N THR A 160 -5.12 -12.28 -4.50
CA THR A 160 -4.11 -12.56 -3.46
C THR A 160 -3.74 -11.31 -2.67
N GLY A 161 -3.43 -11.49 -1.39
CA GLY A 161 -3.12 -10.46 -0.40
C GLY A 161 -4.33 -9.66 0.11
N LEU A 162 -4.07 -8.42 0.55
CA LEU A 162 -5.05 -7.53 1.17
C LEU A 162 -5.09 -6.17 0.45
N VAL A 163 -6.29 -5.73 0.10
CA VAL A 163 -6.53 -4.46 -0.59
C VAL A 163 -7.44 -3.58 0.26
N THR A 164 -7.10 -2.30 0.39
CA THR A 164 -7.96 -1.33 1.07
C THR A 164 -8.77 -0.56 0.03
N ILE A 165 -10.05 -0.35 0.29
CA ILE A 165 -10.92 0.44 -0.58
C ILE A 165 -11.64 1.51 0.25
N ALA A 166 -11.64 2.73 -0.25
CA ALA A 166 -12.29 3.87 0.39
C ALA A 166 -13.02 4.73 -0.65
N PRO A 167 -14.15 5.36 -0.32
CA PRO A 167 -14.82 6.28 -1.21
C PRO A 167 -14.03 7.58 -1.31
N ILE A 168 -14.12 8.26 -2.46
CA ILE A 168 -13.35 9.49 -2.69
C ILE A 168 -13.80 10.65 -1.80
N GLU A 169 -15.08 10.66 -1.41
CA GLU A 169 -15.70 11.68 -0.57
C GLU A 169 -15.30 11.56 0.90
N ALA A 170 -15.09 10.33 1.37
CA ALA A 170 -14.74 10.00 2.74
C ALA A 170 -13.60 8.98 2.79
N PRO A 171 -12.36 9.39 2.51
CA PRO A 171 -11.21 8.49 2.48
C PRO A 171 -10.87 7.89 3.85
N ASP A 172 -11.43 8.45 4.93
CA ASP A 172 -11.26 7.93 6.29
C ASP A 172 -12.00 6.59 6.50
N ILE A 173 -13.04 6.34 5.68
CA ILE A 173 -13.84 5.11 5.72
C ILE A 173 -13.21 4.06 4.81
N GLU A 174 -12.18 3.40 5.33
CA GLU A 174 -11.45 2.34 4.63
C GLU A 174 -12.05 0.98 4.99
N VAL A 175 -12.30 0.14 3.99
CA VAL A 175 -12.66 -1.27 4.16
C VAL A 175 -11.53 -2.14 3.60
N GLU A 176 -11.07 -3.10 4.40
CA GLU A 176 -10.09 -4.08 3.97
C GLU A 176 -10.78 -5.25 3.28
N VAL A 177 -10.36 -5.56 2.06
CA VAL A 177 -10.87 -6.67 1.24
C VAL A 177 -9.79 -7.74 1.16
N PRO A 178 -9.95 -8.87 1.87
CA PRO A 178 -8.98 -9.96 1.86
C PRO A 178 -9.14 -10.81 0.59
N GLU A 179 -8.32 -11.85 0.48
CA GLU A 179 -8.26 -12.77 -0.65
C GLU A 179 -9.60 -13.44 -0.94
N ASN A 180 -9.89 -13.65 -2.23
CA ASN A 180 -11.10 -14.31 -2.73
C ASN A 180 -12.41 -13.59 -2.37
N GLN A 181 -12.32 -12.31 -2.01
CA GLN A 181 -13.47 -11.48 -1.67
C GLN A 181 -13.58 -10.29 -2.62
N ALA A 182 -14.80 -9.80 -2.75
CA ALA A 182 -15.08 -8.56 -3.47
C ALA A 182 -15.81 -7.53 -2.62
N SER A 183 -15.63 -6.28 -3.01
CA SER A 183 -16.35 -5.14 -2.47
C SER A 183 -16.73 -4.20 -3.61
N GLN A 184 -17.81 -3.44 -3.40
CA GLN A 184 -18.35 -2.47 -4.32
C GLN A 184 -18.44 -1.09 -3.63
N VAL A 185 -18.07 -0.05 -4.36
CA VAL A 185 -18.27 1.36 -3.96
C VAL A 185 -19.10 2.06 -5.02
N ARG A 186 -20.28 2.53 -4.62
CA ARG A 186 -21.13 3.40 -5.45
C ARG A 186 -20.87 4.85 -5.10
N GLN A 187 -21.09 5.75 -6.05
CA GLN A 187 -20.94 7.19 -5.83
C GLN A 187 -21.84 7.66 -4.67
N GLY A 188 -21.28 8.42 -3.72
CA GLY A 188 -21.99 8.93 -2.55
C GLY A 188 -22.29 7.92 -1.43
N LEU A 189 -21.87 6.66 -1.57
CA LEU A 189 -22.08 5.60 -0.56
C LEU A 189 -20.75 5.09 -0.01
N ALA A 190 -20.81 4.48 1.17
CA ALA A 190 -19.65 3.80 1.74
C ALA A 190 -19.41 2.46 1.01
N PRO A 191 -18.19 1.89 1.11
CA PRO A 191 -17.89 0.58 0.54
C PRO A 191 -18.76 -0.51 1.16
N THR A 192 -19.22 -1.47 0.35
CA THR A 192 -19.91 -2.64 0.87
C THR A 192 -18.94 -3.50 1.67
N PRO A 193 -19.43 -4.23 2.70
CA PRO A 193 -18.60 -5.22 3.36
C PRO A 193 -18.11 -6.27 2.35
N PRO A 194 -16.90 -6.83 2.56
CA PRO A 194 -16.35 -7.85 1.69
C PRO A 194 -17.24 -9.11 1.62
N VAL A 195 -17.47 -9.61 0.40
CA VAL A 195 -18.27 -10.82 0.14
C VAL A 195 -17.37 -11.91 -0.44
N PRO A 196 -17.40 -13.15 0.08
CA PRO A 196 -16.66 -14.27 -0.51
C PRO A 196 -17.23 -14.65 -1.87
N ILE A 197 -16.35 -14.86 -2.85
CA ILE A 197 -16.70 -15.24 -4.22
C ILE A 197 -16.20 -16.65 -4.53
N ALA A 198 -17.08 -17.47 -5.10
CA ALA A 198 -16.75 -18.81 -5.59
C ALA A 198 -15.72 -18.75 -6.74
N PRO A 199 -14.79 -19.72 -6.84
CA PRO A 199 -13.69 -19.69 -7.82
C PRO A 199 -14.18 -19.59 -9.28
N GLU A 200 -15.32 -20.19 -9.61
CA GLU A 200 -15.92 -20.11 -10.95
C GLU A 200 -16.19 -18.66 -11.40
N ILE A 201 -16.74 -17.84 -10.50
CA ILE A 201 -17.01 -16.43 -10.76
C ILE A 201 -15.69 -15.64 -10.84
N GLN A 202 -14.69 -16.01 -10.03
CA GLN A 202 -13.38 -15.37 -10.09
C GLN A 202 -12.72 -15.57 -11.46
N GLU A 203 -12.74 -16.81 -11.98
CA GLU A 203 -12.19 -17.12 -13.30
C GLU A 203 -12.92 -16.36 -14.40
N GLN A 204 -14.26 -16.28 -14.33
CA GLN A 204 -15.06 -15.50 -15.27
C GLN A 204 -14.66 -14.02 -15.23
N ILE A 205 -14.52 -13.44 -14.03
CA ILE A 205 -14.09 -12.06 -13.84
C ILE A 205 -12.69 -11.84 -14.41
N VAL A 206 -11.75 -12.78 -14.24
CA VAL A 206 -10.38 -12.67 -14.75
C VAL A 206 -10.35 -12.76 -16.28
N GLN A 207 -11.11 -13.67 -16.89
CA GLN A 207 -11.11 -13.92 -18.33
C GLN A 207 -11.80 -12.83 -19.16
N ASP A 208 -12.91 -12.26 -18.66
CA ASP A 208 -13.66 -11.21 -19.37
C ASP A 208 -12.85 -9.89 -19.43
N ASP A 209 -13.02 -9.07 -20.45
CA ASP A 209 -12.36 -7.76 -20.56
C ASP A 209 -13.24 -6.59 -20.13
N SER A 210 -14.53 -6.84 -19.88
CA SER A 210 -15.53 -5.82 -19.55
C SER A 210 -15.68 -5.62 -18.04
N PRO A 211 -15.91 -4.38 -17.56
CA PRO A 211 -16.26 -4.13 -16.16
C PRO A 211 -17.66 -4.64 -15.78
N GLN A 212 -18.50 -5.01 -16.76
CA GLN A 212 -19.87 -5.49 -16.52
C GLN A 212 -19.91 -6.91 -15.94
N VAL A 213 -18.81 -7.67 -16.04
CA VAL A 213 -18.71 -9.04 -15.49
C VAL A 213 -18.99 -9.09 -13.99
N PHE A 214 -18.73 -7.99 -13.28
CA PHE A 214 -18.98 -7.86 -11.84
C PHE A 214 -20.47 -7.78 -11.48
N ASN A 215 -21.38 -7.58 -12.43
CA ASN A 215 -22.83 -7.57 -12.16
C ASN A 215 -23.37 -8.96 -11.78
N VAL A 216 -22.58 -10.03 -11.95
CA VAL A 216 -22.92 -11.40 -11.55
C VAL A 216 -22.80 -11.58 -10.02
N VAL A 217 -22.01 -10.73 -9.36
CA VAL A 217 -21.80 -10.79 -7.92
C VAL A 217 -22.96 -10.10 -7.20
N ASP A 218 -23.60 -10.81 -6.26
CA ASP A 218 -24.62 -10.25 -5.40
C ASP A 218 -23.96 -9.51 -4.22
N TYR A 219 -24.08 -8.19 -4.21
CA TYR A 219 -23.49 -7.34 -3.19
C TYR A 219 -24.56 -6.96 -2.15
N PRO A 220 -24.23 -7.01 -0.85
CA PRO A 220 -25.13 -6.52 0.20
C PRO A 220 -25.38 -5.02 0.03
N PRO A 221 -26.49 -4.50 0.59
CA PRO A 221 -26.81 -3.08 0.49
C PRO A 221 -25.68 -2.22 1.10
N ALA A 222 -25.20 -1.26 0.32
CA ALA A 222 -24.16 -0.35 0.76
C ALA A 222 -24.71 0.62 1.83
N PRO A 223 -24.02 0.79 2.98
CA PRO A 223 -24.42 1.76 3.99
C PRO A 223 -24.17 3.20 3.50
N THR A 224 -24.92 4.14 4.07
CA THR A 224 -24.63 5.57 3.92
C THR A 224 -23.34 5.91 4.64
N ILE A 225 -22.59 6.89 4.13
CA ILE A 225 -21.32 7.36 4.69
C ILE A 225 -21.42 7.67 6.19
N GLU A 226 -22.51 8.30 6.64
CA GLU A 226 -22.74 8.62 8.06
C GLU A 226 -22.82 7.37 8.94
N LYS A 227 -23.63 6.38 8.56
CA LYS A 227 -23.77 5.12 9.30
C LYS A 227 -22.47 4.32 9.32
N ALA A 228 -21.76 4.27 8.20
CA ALA A 228 -20.48 3.60 8.12
C ALA A 228 -19.42 4.24 9.05
N ARG A 229 -19.47 5.56 9.22
CA ARG A 229 -18.59 6.29 10.14
C ARG A 229 -18.89 5.93 11.61
N GLU A 230 -20.17 5.87 11.99
CA GLU A 230 -20.59 5.47 13.33
C GLU A 230 -20.17 4.03 13.65
N GLU A 231 -20.34 3.09 12.70
CA GLU A 231 -19.92 1.69 12.86
C GLU A 231 -18.40 1.51 12.97
N GLN A 232 -17.60 2.34 12.29
CA GLN A 232 -16.15 2.29 12.43
C GLN A 232 -15.68 2.89 13.76
N GLN A 233 -16.33 3.96 14.22
CA GLN A 233 -16.04 4.56 15.52
C GLN A 233 -16.39 3.62 16.68
N SER A 234 -17.51 2.90 16.60
CA SER A 234 -17.87 1.91 17.61
C SER A 234 -16.91 0.72 17.62
N LYS A 235 -16.51 0.21 16.45
CA LYS A 235 -15.48 -0.85 16.34
C LYS A 235 -14.11 -0.42 16.88
N GLN A 236 -13.72 0.84 16.69
CA GLN A 236 -12.47 1.39 17.24
C GLN A 236 -12.52 1.52 18.76
N GLN A 237 -13.64 1.99 19.32
CA GLN A 237 -13.82 2.05 20.78
C GLN A 237 -13.83 0.65 21.41
N GLU A 238 -14.36 -0.37 20.72
CA GLU A 238 -14.38 -1.75 21.20
C GLU A 238 -13.01 -2.44 21.09
N SER A 239 -12.18 -2.08 20.09
CA SER A 239 -10.78 -2.53 20.03
C SER A 239 -9.91 -1.88 21.10
N ASP A 240 -10.10 -0.58 21.36
CA ASP A 240 -9.36 0.16 22.40
C ASP A 240 -9.70 -0.40 23.80
N ASN A 241 -10.96 -0.77 24.06
CA ASN A 241 -11.36 -1.40 25.31
C ASN A 241 -10.81 -2.83 25.49
N LYS A 242 -10.53 -3.56 24.41
CA LYS A 242 -9.94 -4.91 24.49
C LYS A 242 -8.43 -4.88 24.73
N GLU A 243 -7.71 -3.91 24.18
CA GLU A 243 -6.29 -3.68 24.51
C GLU A 243 -6.12 -3.33 26.00
N ASP A 244 -7.02 -2.49 26.55
CA ASP A 244 -7.00 -2.10 27.97
C ASP A 244 -7.39 -3.24 28.94
N SER A 245 -8.10 -4.27 28.44
CA SER A 245 -8.47 -5.47 29.22
C SER A 245 -7.36 -6.53 29.28
N HIS A 246 -6.50 -6.62 28.25
CA HIS A 246 -5.34 -7.51 28.29
C HIS A 246 -4.19 -6.94 29.14
N GLU A 247 -4.06 -5.62 29.23
CA GLU A 247 -3.06 -4.97 30.10
C GLU A 247 -3.42 -5.08 31.60
N LYS A 248 -4.72 -5.23 31.92
CA LYS A 248 -5.22 -5.44 33.30
C LYS A 248 -5.21 -6.91 33.75
N GLU A 249 -5.36 -7.87 32.84
CA GLU A 249 -5.31 -9.30 33.19
C GLU A 249 -3.88 -9.82 33.46
N GLU A 250 -2.84 -9.16 32.94
CA GLU A 250 -1.44 -9.49 33.27
C GLU A 250 -1.01 -8.90 34.62
N THR A 251 -1.60 -7.79 35.07
CA THR A 251 -1.24 -7.17 36.36
C THR A 251 -1.93 -7.81 37.57
N GLU A 252 -3.13 -8.39 37.44
CA GLU A 252 -3.81 -9.04 38.57
C GLU A 252 -3.36 -10.50 38.85
N LYS A 253 -2.61 -11.13 37.95
CA LYS A 253 -2.17 -12.53 38.13
C LYS A 253 -0.84 -12.71 38.88
N GLU A 254 -0.06 -11.65 39.08
CA GLU A 254 1.23 -11.74 39.81
C GLU A 254 1.13 -11.56 41.33
N GLU A 255 0.03 -11.04 41.89
CA GLU A 255 -0.03 -10.73 43.34
C GLU A 255 -0.58 -11.83 44.26
N THR A 256 -1.05 -12.97 43.75
CA THR A 256 -1.67 -14.00 44.63
C THR A 256 -1.23 -15.43 44.37
N VAL A 257 0.04 -15.80 44.58
CA VAL A 257 0.40 -17.15 45.06
C VAL A 257 1.72 -17.10 45.87
N GLY A 258 1.63 -16.70 47.13
CA GLY A 258 2.64 -16.98 48.15
C GLY A 258 2.26 -18.23 48.96
N GLU A 259 3.25 -19.10 49.18
CA GLU A 259 3.30 -20.24 50.12
C GLU A 259 2.42 -21.48 49.86
N LYS A 260 3.06 -22.58 49.39
CA LYS A 260 3.25 -23.83 50.19
C LYS A 260 4.03 -24.92 49.44
N GLU A 261 4.69 -25.75 50.23
CA GLU A 261 5.79 -26.66 49.90
C GLU A 261 5.40 -28.05 49.30
N SER A 262 6.27 -28.55 48.40
CA SER A 262 6.70 -29.97 48.17
C SER A 262 5.74 -31.01 47.52
N PRO A 263 6.20 -32.16 46.95
CA PRO A 263 7.50 -32.50 46.32
C PRO A 263 7.43 -33.34 45.00
N LEU A 264 8.59 -33.44 44.31
CA LEU A 264 9.08 -34.48 43.37
C LEU A 264 8.26 -34.84 42.10
N THR A 265 8.88 -34.72 40.91
CA THR A 265 9.40 -35.86 40.11
C THR A 265 9.85 -35.42 38.69
N GLN A 266 11.16 -35.59 38.45
CA GLN A 266 11.88 -35.91 37.20
C GLN A 266 11.94 -34.92 36.02
N GLU A 267 13.15 -34.37 35.89
CA GLU A 267 13.86 -33.86 34.70
C GLU A 267 13.87 -34.86 33.50
N PRO A 268 14.10 -34.39 32.24
CA PRO A 268 15.46 -34.05 31.82
C PRO A 268 15.64 -32.86 30.84
N LYS A 269 16.58 -31.99 31.22
CA LYS A 269 17.81 -31.57 30.51
C LYS A 269 17.74 -31.07 29.05
N LEU A 270 18.08 -29.80 28.85
CA LEU A 270 18.92 -29.30 27.75
C LEU A 270 19.61 -27.97 28.16
N GLU A 271 20.94 -28.05 28.23
CA GLU A 271 22.01 -27.04 28.25
C GLU A 271 21.71 -25.56 28.54
N GLU A 272 22.23 -25.09 29.68
CA GLU A 272 22.37 -23.68 30.09
C GLU A 272 23.54 -22.98 29.38
N LEU A 273 23.28 -21.81 28.80
CA LEU A 273 24.28 -20.75 28.61
C LEU A 273 23.93 -19.63 29.62
N PRO A 274 24.85 -19.18 30.49
CA PRO A 274 24.52 -18.25 31.55
C PRO A 274 24.30 -16.83 30.98
N LEU A 275 23.08 -16.30 31.15
CA LEU A 275 22.81 -14.87 31.01
C LEU A 275 23.16 -14.20 32.34
N ASP A 276 24.19 -13.37 32.33
CA ASP A 276 24.63 -12.55 33.47
C ASP A 276 23.55 -11.50 33.80
N LEU A 277 22.80 -11.73 34.89
CA LEU A 277 21.73 -10.84 35.38
C LEU A 277 22.21 -9.46 35.84
N ASN A 278 23.52 -9.27 36.02
CA ASN A 278 24.09 -8.00 36.51
C ASN A 278 24.09 -6.86 35.47
N SER A 279 23.73 -7.13 34.22
CA SER A 279 23.74 -6.14 33.13
C SER A 279 22.43 -5.33 32.99
N LEU A 280 21.34 -5.74 33.62
CA LEU A 280 20.04 -5.07 33.49
C LEU A 280 19.87 -3.89 34.46
N GLU A 281 20.43 -3.99 35.67
CA GLU A 281 20.40 -2.90 36.66
C GLU A 281 21.29 -1.73 36.24
N GLU A 282 22.49 -1.98 35.69
CA GLU A 282 23.34 -0.92 35.13
C GLU A 282 22.67 -0.20 33.94
N VAL A 283 21.89 -0.93 33.12
CA VAL A 283 21.19 -0.34 31.97
C VAL A 283 19.99 0.49 32.41
N GLN A 284 19.27 0.08 33.45
CA GLN A 284 18.19 0.89 34.03
C GLN A 284 18.72 2.17 34.68
N GLU A 285 19.82 2.09 35.44
CA GLU A 285 20.41 3.27 36.10
C GLU A 285 20.96 4.29 35.07
N GLN A 286 21.55 3.82 33.96
CA GLN A 286 21.96 4.70 32.87
C GLN A 286 20.77 5.33 32.14
N LEU A 287 19.65 4.62 32.00
CA LEU A 287 18.44 5.16 31.38
C LEU A 287 17.80 6.26 32.24
N GLU A 288 17.81 6.12 33.56
CA GLU A 288 17.30 7.12 34.50
C GLU A 288 18.19 8.36 34.52
N LYS A 289 19.51 8.21 34.61
CA LYS A 289 20.46 9.33 34.51
C LYS A 289 20.32 10.11 33.20
N THR A 290 20.13 9.40 32.09
CA THR A 290 19.95 10.05 30.78
C THR A 290 18.62 10.81 30.71
N LYS A 291 17.55 10.31 31.34
CA LYS A 291 16.26 11.00 31.41
C LYS A 291 16.33 12.26 32.26
N GLU A 292 17.01 12.20 33.41
CA GLU A 292 17.20 13.37 34.27
C GLU A 292 18.02 14.47 33.58
N GLU A 293 19.09 14.10 32.88
CA GLU A 293 19.93 15.05 32.13
C GLU A 293 19.13 15.75 31.01
N VAL A 294 18.24 15.02 30.32
CA VAL A 294 17.37 15.59 29.29
C VAL A 294 16.34 16.56 29.90
N ILE A 295 15.75 16.22 31.05
CA ILE A 295 14.78 17.08 31.75
C ILE A 295 15.46 18.37 32.24
N GLU A 296 16.69 18.27 32.74
CA GLU A 296 17.44 19.43 33.23
C GLU A 296 17.84 20.37 32.07
N LYS A 297 18.23 19.80 30.92
CA LYS A 297 18.54 20.55 29.71
C LYS A 297 17.33 21.27 29.13
N ASP A 298 16.15 20.64 29.17
CA ASP A 298 14.90 21.27 28.76
C ASP A 298 14.47 22.38 29.73
N ARG A 299 14.70 22.21 31.04
CA ARG A 299 14.47 23.28 32.04
C ARG A 299 15.38 24.49 31.83
N GLN A 300 16.67 24.26 31.56
CA GLN A 300 17.62 25.35 31.26
C GLN A 300 17.21 26.11 30.00
N LYS A 301 16.78 25.39 28.95
CA LYS A 301 16.32 26.00 27.69
C LYS A 301 15.05 26.84 27.86
N ILE A 302 14.13 26.42 28.74
CA ILE A 302 12.94 27.20 29.09
C ILE A 302 13.33 28.46 29.88
N LEU A 303 14.34 28.38 30.75
CA LEU A 303 14.81 29.52 31.53
C LEU A 303 15.50 30.58 30.64
N GLU A 304 16.33 30.15 29.69
CA GLU A 304 16.96 31.04 28.69
C GLU A 304 15.92 31.75 27.83
N LEU A 305 14.87 31.05 27.39
CA LEU A 305 13.77 31.62 26.61
C LEU A 305 12.95 32.67 27.37
N ASN A 306 12.92 32.62 28.70
CA ASN A 306 12.22 33.61 29.53
C ASN A 306 13.08 34.85 29.82
N ILE A 307 14.40 34.73 29.80
CA ILE A 307 15.32 35.88 29.98
C ILE A 307 15.41 36.74 28.71
N GLU A 308 15.21 36.16 27.52
CA GLU A 308 15.15 36.91 26.25
C GLU A 308 13.82 37.67 26.01
N ARG A 309 12.84 37.53 26.92
CA ARG A 309 11.50 38.16 26.79
C ARG A 309 11.25 39.35 27.74
N GLU A 310 12.22 39.73 28.56
CA GLU A 310 12.23 41.01 29.32
C GLU A 310 13.20 42.02 28.70
#